data_AF-A0A455UFA5-F1
#
_entry.id   AF-A0A455UFA5-F1
#
_cell.length_a   1.000
_cell.length_b   1.000
_cell.length_c   1.000
_cell.angle_alpha   90.00
_cell.angle_beta   90.00
_cell.angle_gamma   90.00
#
_symmetry.space_group_name_H-M   'P 1'
#
loop_
_entity.id
_entity.type
_entity.pdbx_description
1 polymer ?
#
loop_
_entity_poly.entity_id
_entity_poly.type
_entity_poly.pdbx_seq_one_letter_code
_entity_poly.pdbx_strand_id
1 'polypeptide(L)'
;MSVVSSAIGGIVSAIVLMLLAPPAKVTLLFGPSEVFWVAVFGLSAIVFLLGGDVLKGLLSACFGVFVSLVGLDSISGYDRYTFGHLELLDGINIVVLLVGLYAYRRQSPSWRRSWMSTPPPPEGSIRQASGKPCRAC
;
A
#
# COMPACT_ATOMS: atom_id res chain seq x y z
N MET A 1 -9.11 -7.75 23.93
CA MET A 1 -7.85 -7.14 24.43
C MET A 1 -7.06 -6.40 23.34
N SER A 2 -7.30 -6.65 22.06
CA SER A 2 -6.61 -6.00 20.92
C SER A 2 -6.94 -4.51 20.73
N VAL A 3 -8.21 -4.09 20.91
CA VAL A 3 -8.63 -2.68 20.80
C VAL A 3 -7.90 -1.79 21.82
N VAL A 4 -7.73 -2.29 23.05
CA VAL A 4 -7.07 -1.56 24.13
C VAL A 4 -5.57 -1.42 23.85
N SER A 5 -4.93 -2.47 23.31
CA SER A 5 -3.51 -2.43 22.90
C SER A 5 -3.23 -1.39 21.81
N SER A 6 -4.04 -1.32 20.75
CA SER A 6 -3.85 -0.33 19.69
C SER A 6 -4.22 1.10 20.13
N ALA A 7 -5.24 1.25 20.98
CA ALA A 7 -5.61 2.56 21.53
C ALA A 7 -4.48 3.11 22.43
N ILE A 8 -3.91 2.29 23.31
CA ILE A 8 -2.79 2.70 24.16
C ILE A 8 -1.54 2.96 23.33
N GLY A 9 -1.22 2.10 22.36
CA GLY A 9 -0.07 2.31 21.46
C GLY A 9 -0.18 3.62 20.65
N GLY A 10 -1.38 3.96 20.18
CA GLY A 10 -1.64 5.23 19.49
C GLY A 10 -1.46 6.46 20.39
N ILE A 11 -2.03 6.41 21.60
CA ILE A 11 -1.92 7.52 22.58
C ILE A 11 -0.47 7.70 23.04
N VAL A 12 0.24 6.61 23.33
CA VAL A 12 1.65 6.65 23.73
C VAL A 12 2.53 7.19 22.60
N SER A 13 2.30 6.76 21.35
CA SER A 13 3.02 7.29 20.18
C SER A 13 2.81 8.79 20.02
N ALA A 14 1.56 9.27 20.13
CA ALA A 14 1.24 10.69 20.01
C ALA A 14 1.93 11.55 21.09
N ILE A 15 1.93 11.09 22.36
CA ILE A 15 2.58 11.80 23.47
C ILE A 15 4.10 11.85 23.27
N VAL A 16 4.71 10.73 22.89
CA VAL A 16 6.16 10.65 22.63
C VAL A 16 6.57 11.58 21.48
N LEU A 17 5.80 11.64 20.38
CA LEU A 17 6.07 12.56 19.28
C LEU A 17 5.94 14.03 19.70
N MET A 18 4.98 14.36 20.57
CA MET A 18 4.80 15.72 21.09
C MET A 18 5.97 16.18 21.96
N LEU A 19 6.56 15.26 22.74
CA LEU A 19 7.77 15.49 23.55
C LEU A 19 9.06 15.50 22.71
N LEU A 20 9.09 14.80 21.58
CA LEU A 20 10.19 14.79 20.61
C LEU A 20 10.09 15.93 19.56
N ALA A 21 9.08 16.78 19.64
CA ALA A 21 8.99 17.99 18.81
C ALA A 21 10.21 18.96 18.93
N PRO A 22 10.78 19.25 20.12
CA PRO A 22 11.94 20.14 20.24
C PRO A 22 13.21 19.70 19.47
N PRO A 23 13.62 18.40 19.44
CA PRO A 23 14.74 17.96 18.61
C PRO A 23 14.46 17.91 17.10
N ALA A 24 13.25 18.27 16.63
CA ALA A 24 12.92 18.26 15.19
C ALA A 24 13.80 19.21 14.33
N LYS A 25 14.50 20.15 14.97
CA LYS A 25 15.51 20.99 14.30
C LYS A 25 16.75 20.20 13.86
N VAL A 26 17.05 19.09 14.53
CA VAL A 26 18.18 18.21 14.19
C VAL A 26 17.87 17.41 12.92
N THR A 27 16.60 17.01 12.73
CA THR A 27 16.15 16.34 11.50
C THR A 27 16.25 17.19 10.24
N LEU A 28 16.12 18.51 10.36
CA LEU A 28 16.24 19.45 9.24
C LEU A 28 17.69 19.67 8.77
N LEU A 29 18.66 19.32 9.61
CA LEU A 29 20.09 19.36 9.27
C LEU A 29 20.57 18.06 8.62
N PHE A 30 19.72 17.03 8.52
CA PHE A 30 20.07 15.82 7.80
C PHE A 30 20.25 16.15 6.32
N GLY A 31 21.45 15.85 5.82
CA GLY A 31 21.76 15.98 4.42
C GLY A 31 21.03 14.94 3.57
N PRO A 32 21.15 15.05 2.24
CA PRO A 32 20.57 14.07 1.32
C PRO A 32 21.06 12.64 1.57
N SER A 33 22.30 12.49 2.03
CA SER A 33 22.93 11.19 2.34
C SER A 33 22.28 10.48 3.52
N GLU A 34 21.98 11.20 4.60
CA GLU A 34 21.47 10.65 5.84
C GLU A 34 20.03 10.17 5.66
N VAL A 35 19.21 10.97 4.97
CA VAL A 35 17.81 10.64 4.67
C VAL A 35 17.72 9.39 3.78
N PHE A 36 18.67 9.23 2.84
CA PHE A 36 18.75 8.04 2.01
C PHE A 36 18.98 6.76 2.83
N TRP A 37 19.95 6.77 3.75
CA TRP A 37 20.24 5.62 4.60
C TRP A 37 19.09 5.29 5.55
N VAL A 38 18.41 6.30 6.11
CA VAL A 38 17.23 6.11 6.96
C VAL A 38 16.09 5.46 6.18
N ALA A 39 15.84 5.90 4.93
CA ALA A 39 14.82 5.31 4.07
C ALA A 39 15.12 3.84 3.73
N VAL A 40 16.39 3.53 3.37
CA VAL A 40 16.83 2.15 3.09
C VAL A 40 16.70 1.26 4.33
N PHE A 41 17.08 1.77 5.50
CA PHE A 41 16.96 1.03 6.76
C PHE A 41 15.50 0.75 7.13
N GLY A 42 14.61 1.74 6.99
CA GLY A 42 13.18 1.57 7.23
C GLY A 42 12.55 0.54 6.28
N LEU A 43 12.88 0.61 4.99
CA LEU A 43 12.40 -0.34 4.00
C LEU A 43 12.89 -1.76 4.28
N SER A 44 14.15 -1.91 4.69
CA SER A 44 14.72 -3.21 5.09
C SER A 44 14.02 -3.79 6.32
N ALA A 45 13.80 -2.97 7.36
CA ALA A 45 13.11 -3.40 8.57
C ALA A 45 11.69 -3.93 8.28
N ILE A 46 10.94 -3.24 7.40
CA ILE A 46 9.60 -3.67 6.97
C ILE A 46 9.68 -5.05 6.30
N VAL A 47 10.63 -5.26 5.37
CA VAL A 47 10.80 -6.55 4.70
C VAL A 47 11.10 -7.67 5.70
N PHE A 48 11.90 -7.40 6.74
CA PHE A 48 12.16 -8.38 7.82
C PHE A 48 10.92 -8.70 8.66
N LEU A 49 10.09 -7.69 8.95
CA LEU A 49 8.86 -7.86 9.72
C LEU A 49 7.79 -8.68 8.99
N LEU A 50 7.79 -8.69 7.66
CA LEU A 50 6.75 -9.34 6.85
C LEU A 50 6.77 -10.88 6.89
N GLY A 51 7.77 -11.53 7.51
CA GLY A 51 7.77 -12.96 7.81
C GLY A 51 7.47 -13.86 6.60
N GLY A 52 8.48 -14.19 5.80
CA GLY A 52 8.33 -15.03 4.61
C GLY A 52 9.57 -14.98 3.72
N ASP A 53 9.38 -15.20 2.41
CA ASP A 53 10.43 -15.05 1.40
C ASP A 53 10.91 -13.58 1.31
N VAL A 54 12.00 -13.27 2.03
CA VAL A 54 12.63 -11.94 2.07
C VAL A 54 12.86 -11.37 0.67
N LEU A 55 13.23 -12.23 -0.29
CA LEU A 55 13.49 -11.85 -1.67
C LEU A 55 12.23 -11.29 -2.38
N LYS A 56 11.05 -11.87 -2.12
CA LYS A 56 9.77 -11.38 -2.66
C LYS A 56 9.37 -10.06 -2.01
N GLY A 57 9.65 -9.90 -0.72
CA GLY A 57 9.45 -8.64 0.00
C GLY A 57 10.33 -7.51 -0.54
N LEU A 58 11.62 -7.77 -0.78
CA LEU A 58 12.54 -6.77 -1.32
C LEU A 58 12.16 -6.35 -2.75
N LEU A 59 11.76 -7.30 -3.60
CA LEU A 59 11.28 -7.01 -4.96
C LEU A 59 10.01 -6.15 -4.93
N SER A 60 9.06 -6.46 -4.06
CA SER A 60 7.85 -5.66 -3.84
C SER A 60 8.19 -4.24 -3.36
N ALA A 61 9.14 -4.11 -2.44
CA ALA A 61 9.53 -2.83 -1.88
C ALA A 61 10.26 -1.96 -2.91
N CYS A 62 11.17 -2.54 -3.71
CA CYS A 62 11.84 -1.86 -4.82
C CYS A 62 10.84 -1.39 -5.88
N PHE A 63 9.85 -2.24 -6.22
CA PHE A 63 8.79 -1.86 -7.14
C PHE A 63 7.92 -0.72 -6.60
N GLY A 64 7.58 -0.75 -5.30
CA GLY A 64 6.84 0.32 -4.65
C GLY A 64 7.58 1.67 -4.69
N VAL A 65 8.89 1.66 -4.40
CA VAL A 65 9.73 2.88 -4.50
C VAL A 65 9.78 3.39 -5.93
N PHE A 66 9.94 2.50 -6.92
CA PHE A 66 9.96 2.88 -8.33
C PHE A 66 8.67 3.58 -8.77
N VAL A 67 7.52 3.04 -8.37
CA VAL A 67 6.20 3.61 -8.66
C VAL A 67 5.99 4.95 -7.94
N SER A 68 6.52 5.09 -6.72
CA SER A 68 6.43 6.35 -5.95
C SER A 68 7.29 7.49 -6.49
N LEU A 69 8.25 7.21 -7.39
CA LEU A 69 9.10 8.22 -8.02
C LEU A 69 8.43 8.91 -9.23
N VAL A 70 7.26 8.43 -9.66
CA VAL A 70 6.50 8.98 -10.80
C VAL A 70 5.64 10.16 -10.34
N GLY A 71 5.85 11.34 -10.93
CA GLY A 71 5.04 12.53 -10.70
C GLY A 71 5.86 13.82 -10.59
N LEU A 72 5.20 14.87 -10.09
CA LEU A 72 5.82 16.17 -9.82
C LEU A 72 6.63 16.18 -8.52
N ASP A 73 7.88 16.63 -8.61
CA ASP A 73 8.70 16.91 -7.44
C ASP A 73 8.34 18.28 -6.84
N SER A 74 7.80 18.28 -5.62
CA SER A 74 7.28 19.48 -4.95
C SER A 74 8.37 20.51 -4.58
N ILE A 75 9.65 20.10 -4.55
CA ILE A 75 10.76 21.01 -4.21
C ILE A 75 11.36 21.69 -5.45
N SER A 76 11.35 21.01 -6.59
CA SER A 76 12.05 21.44 -7.80
C SER A 76 11.14 21.75 -8.98
N GLY A 77 9.87 21.37 -8.94
CA GLY A 77 8.89 21.62 -10.02
C GLY A 77 9.19 20.92 -11.33
N TYR A 78 10.16 19.98 -11.35
CA TYR A 78 10.48 19.18 -12.52
C TYR A 78 9.65 17.90 -12.55
N ASP A 79 9.12 17.64 -13.73
CA ASP A 79 8.41 16.42 -14.11
C ASP A 79 9.36 15.21 -14.08
N ARG A 80 9.10 14.24 -13.18
CA ARG A 80 9.80 12.95 -13.16
C ARG A 80 8.88 11.86 -13.68
N TYR A 81 9.23 11.32 -14.84
CA TYR A 81 8.46 10.31 -15.57
C TYR A 81 7.08 10.77 -16.10
N THR A 82 6.89 12.07 -16.28
CA THR A 82 5.69 12.66 -16.90
C THR A 82 5.89 12.69 -18.42
N PHE A 83 5.45 11.64 -19.13
CA PHE A 83 5.61 11.48 -20.59
C PHE A 83 4.73 12.46 -21.43
N GLY A 84 4.53 13.69 -20.97
CA GLY A 84 3.70 14.71 -21.63
C GLY A 84 2.18 14.55 -21.40
N HIS A 85 1.76 13.72 -20.45
CA HIS A 85 0.36 13.59 -20.04
C HIS A 85 0.08 14.37 -18.75
N LEU A 86 -0.88 15.32 -18.83
CA LEU A 86 -1.33 16.14 -17.69
C LEU A 86 -1.87 15.29 -16.54
N GLU A 87 -2.47 14.14 -16.84
CA GLU A 87 -2.96 13.18 -15.83
C GLU A 87 -1.84 12.57 -14.97
N LEU A 88 -0.59 12.58 -15.45
CA LEU A 88 0.57 12.09 -14.70
C LEU A 88 1.29 13.20 -13.92
N LEU A 89 0.90 14.47 -14.08
CA LEU A 89 1.47 15.59 -13.31
C LEU A 89 1.16 15.41 -11.81
N ASP A 90 -0.05 14.97 -11.49
CA ASP A 90 -0.46 14.66 -10.10
C ASP A 90 0.14 13.32 -9.59
N GLY A 91 0.92 12.64 -10.43
CA GLY A 91 1.49 11.32 -10.15
C GLY A 91 0.53 10.18 -10.47
N ILE A 92 0.83 8.98 -9.97
CA ILE A 92 -0.03 7.80 -10.19
C ILE A 92 -1.25 7.89 -9.29
N ASN A 93 -2.44 7.89 -9.90
CA ASN A 93 -3.71 7.97 -9.19
C ASN A 93 -3.87 6.80 -8.20
N ILE A 94 -4.01 7.12 -6.91
CA ILE A 94 -4.07 6.11 -5.83
C ILE A 94 -5.17 5.07 -6.06
N VAL A 95 -6.29 5.50 -6.67
CA VAL A 95 -7.43 4.63 -7.01
C VAL A 95 -7.01 3.57 -8.03
N VAL A 96 -6.27 3.97 -9.07
CA VAL A 96 -5.77 3.06 -10.11
C VAL A 96 -4.79 2.06 -9.51
N LEU A 97 -3.89 2.53 -8.64
CA LEU A 97 -2.91 1.69 -7.95
C LEU A 97 -3.58 0.66 -7.03
N LEU A 98 -4.61 1.07 -6.28
CA LEU A 98 -5.39 0.19 -5.40
C LEU A 98 -6.18 -0.85 -6.21
N VAL A 99 -6.85 -0.44 -7.29
CA VAL A 99 -7.61 -1.35 -8.15
C VAL A 99 -6.69 -2.37 -8.83
N GLY A 100 -5.51 -1.93 -9.30
CA GLY A 100 -4.50 -2.81 -9.90
C GLY A 100 -3.95 -3.84 -8.91
N LEU A 101 -3.61 -3.40 -7.69
CA LEU A 101 -3.13 -4.30 -6.63
C LEU A 101 -4.21 -5.30 -6.19
N TYR A 102 -5.47 -4.85 -6.08
CA TYR A 102 -6.59 -5.73 -5.76
C TYR A 102 -6.82 -6.77 -6.86
N ALA A 103 -6.79 -6.36 -8.13
CA ALA A 103 -6.93 -7.27 -9.27
C ALA A 103 -5.81 -8.33 -9.30
N TYR A 104 -4.55 -7.92 -9.04
CA TYR A 104 -3.42 -8.85 -8.97
C TYR A 104 -3.59 -9.88 -7.86
N ARG A 105 -3.97 -9.45 -6.64
CA ARG A 105 -4.29 -10.37 -5.54
C ARG A 105 -5.41 -11.32 -5.92
N ARG A 106 -6.43 -10.82 -6.62
CA ARG A 106 -7.56 -11.64 -7.07
C ARG A 106 -7.14 -12.69 -8.11
N GLN A 107 -6.09 -12.46 -8.91
CA GLN A 107 -5.75 -13.23 -10.11
C GLN A 107 -4.63 -14.31 -9.95
N SER A 108 -4.09 -14.53 -8.75
CA SER A 108 -2.96 -15.47 -8.49
C SER A 108 -3.28 -16.97 -8.78
N PRO A 109 -2.36 -17.81 -9.31
CA PRO A 109 -2.65 -19.00 -10.15
C PRO A 109 -3.13 -20.31 -9.52
N SER A 110 -3.62 -20.33 -8.26
CA SER A 110 -4.73 -21.28 -7.99
C SER A 110 -6.01 -20.83 -8.73
N TRP A 111 -6.10 -19.54 -9.05
CA TRP A 111 -7.25 -18.81 -9.59
C TRP A 111 -7.29 -18.73 -11.13
N ARG A 112 -6.73 -19.71 -11.86
CA ARG A 112 -6.92 -19.81 -13.32
C ARG A 112 -7.69 -21.06 -13.75
N ARG A 113 -7.75 -22.11 -12.93
CA ARG A 113 -8.48 -23.34 -13.27
C ARG A 113 -10.01 -23.27 -13.12
N SER A 114 -10.54 -22.26 -12.42
CA SER A 114 -11.98 -22.14 -12.12
C SER A 114 -12.75 -21.12 -12.99
N TRP A 115 -12.08 -20.24 -13.74
CA TRP A 115 -12.75 -19.25 -14.59
C TRP A 115 -13.19 -19.81 -15.95
N MET A 116 -12.93 -21.09 -16.20
CA MET A 116 -13.21 -21.76 -17.47
C MET A 116 -14.28 -22.87 -17.31
N SER A 117 -15.14 -22.76 -16.28
CA SER A 117 -16.20 -23.74 -15.97
C SER A 117 -17.60 -23.15 -15.73
N THR A 118 -17.83 -21.86 -15.95
CA THR A 118 -19.19 -21.30 -15.92
C THR A 118 -19.57 -20.69 -17.26
N PRO A 119 -20.36 -21.38 -18.11
CA PRO A 119 -21.11 -20.70 -19.16
C PRO A 119 -22.09 -19.68 -18.52
N PRO A 120 -22.49 -18.61 -19.23
CA PRO A 120 -23.43 -17.62 -18.71
C PRO A 120 -24.74 -18.30 -18.28
N PRO A 121 -25.31 -17.99 -17.10
CA PRO A 121 -26.59 -18.53 -16.69
C PRO A 121 -27.71 -17.99 -17.61
N PRO A 122 -28.67 -18.82 -18.04
CA PRO A 122 -29.87 -18.32 -18.70
C PRO A 122 -30.66 -17.42 -17.74
N GLU A 123 -31.14 -16.30 -18.29
CA GLU A 123 -31.71 -15.10 -17.66
C GLU A 123 -33.05 -15.28 -16.89
N GLY A 124 -33.28 -16.46 -16.28
CA GLY A 124 -34.59 -16.86 -15.74
C GLY A 124 -34.70 -17.12 -14.22
N SER A 125 -33.63 -16.98 -13.43
CA SER A 125 -33.62 -17.41 -12.02
C SER A 125 -33.43 -16.26 -11.01
N ILE A 126 -34.39 -15.32 -10.96
CA ILE A 126 -34.40 -14.16 -10.03
C ILE A 126 -35.40 -14.33 -8.86
N ARG A 127 -36.00 -15.51 -8.64
CA ARG A 127 -37.10 -15.66 -7.65
C ARG A 127 -36.86 -16.51 -6.38
N GLN A 128 -35.66 -16.96 -6.04
CA GLN A 128 -35.49 -17.90 -4.90
C GLN A 128 -34.45 -17.57 -3.81
N ALA A 129 -33.71 -16.47 -3.87
CA ALA A 129 -32.72 -16.12 -2.82
C ALA A 129 -33.24 -15.13 -1.74
N SER A 130 -34.56 -14.92 -1.66
CA SER A 130 -35.21 -14.28 -0.51
C SER A 130 -35.66 -15.37 0.48
N GLY A 131 -34.73 -15.96 1.22
CA GLY A 131 -35.10 -16.92 2.26
C GLY A 131 -33.95 -17.67 2.91
N LYS A 132 -33.68 -17.29 4.17
CA LYS A 132 -33.04 -18.08 5.25
C LYS A 132 -31.49 -18.05 5.28
N PRO A 133 -30.89 -18.18 6.48
CA PRO A 133 -30.87 -17.17 7.54
C PRO A 133 -29.43 -16.75 7.88
N CYS A 134 -29.26 -15.51 8.36
CA CYS A 134 -28.09 -15.11 9.13
C CYS A 134 -27.89 -16.08 10.32
N ARG A 135 -26.84 -16.91 10.27
CA ARG A 135 -26.19 -17.68 11.35
C ARG A 135 -25.09 -18.52 10.67
N ALA A 136 -23.86 -18.66 11.17
CA ALA A 136 -23.37 -18.48 12.52
C ALA A 136 -21.83 -18.31 12.51
N CYS A 137 -21.37 -17.63 13.57
CA CYS A 137 -20.08 -17.71 14.25
C CYS A 137 -18.79 -17.52 13.44
#